data_AF-A0A2N7IEI9-F1
#
_entry.id   AF-A0A2N7IEI9-F1
#
_cell.length_a   1.000
_cell.length_b   1.000
_cell.length_c   1.000
_cell.angle_alpha   90.00
_cell.angle_beta   90.00
_cell.angle_gamma   90.00
#
_symmetry.space_group_name_H-M   'P 1'
#
loop_
_entity.id
_entity.type
_entity.pdbx_description
1 polymer ?
#
loop_
_entity_poly.entity_id
_entity_poly.type
_entity_poly.pdbx_seq_one_letter_code
_entity_poly.pdbx_strand_id
1 'polypeptide(L)'
;MSKKQSDSKISEHKLIIGSGSKLAKAIAKNKWSSDLKNHPWYDSKYDTEKGGLQAHHIITTDSLDGRLWKLWRAAYEYDINRAKNGVMLPSSTRIACQVETHVHRSNHNRGLDYETVVSKYWGGSSPQPIPDDECDELYSQELTYLKGVKKQISQIKTKAEKKYYCKTTHKSKFTTHLDLAASNIVNKLNDFYWTISRYGKDYAPGSKIGCGGGNIESDKKSRECCPHRLNIPNYQHTIRNKKGKIMKPINLKAGS
;
A
#
# COMPACT_ATOMS: atom_id res chain seq x y z
N MET A 1 -7.41 10.03 61.00
CA MET A 1 -7.44 8.99 59.94
C MET A 1 -7.37 9.68 58.58
N SER A 2 -6.20 9.68 57.95
CA SER A 2 -5.98 10.34 56.66
C SER A 2 -6.34 9.39 55.51
N LYS A 3 -7.29 9.79 54.66
CA LYS A 3 -7.68 9.03 53.46
C LYS A 3 -6.52 9.09 52.45
N LYS A 4 -5.87 7.96 52.21
CA LYS A 4 -4.94 7.78 51.08
C LYS A 4 -5.71 8.04 49.78
N GLN A 5 -5.34 9.13 49.09
CA GLN A 5 -5.66 9.31 47.68
C GLN A 5 -5.07 8.12 46.92
N SER A 6 -5.93 7.39 46.22
CA SER A 6 -5.49 6.38 45.26
C SER A 6 -4.86 7.11 44.08
N ASP A 7 -3.54 7.04 43.97
CA ASP A 7 -2.84 7.41 42.74
C ASP A 7 -3.36 6.52 41.61
N SER A 8 -4.30 7.04 40.82
CA SER A 8 -4.68 6.42 39.57
C SER A 8 -3.44 6.41 38.68
N LYS A 9 -2.83 5.24 38.46
CA LYS A 9 -1.76 5.07 37.48
C LYS A 9 -2.21 5.70 36.17
N ILE A 10 -1.65 6.85 35.84
CA ILE A 10 -1.84 7.48 34.54
C ILE A 10 -1.23 6.50 33.53
N SER A 11 -2.09 5.78 32.82
CA SER A 11 -1.69 4.93 31.70
C SER A 11 -1.04 5.83 30.66
N GLU A 12 0.28 5.83 30.60
CA GLU A 12 1.03 6.60 29.62
C GLU A 12 0.81 5.98 28.24
N HIS A 13 -0.10 6.56 27.46
CA HIS A 13 -0.40 6.06 26.13
C HIS A 13 0.82 6.22 25.22
N LYS A 14 1.38 5.11 24.73
CA LYS A 14 2.63 5.09 23.95
C LYS A 14 2.38 5.17 22.44
N LEU A 15 3.11 6.06 21.76
CA LEU A 15 3.13 6.08 20.30
C LEU A 15 3.79 4.81 19.74
N ILE A 16 3.08 4.09 18.88
CA ILE A 16 3.61 2.90 18.20
C ILE A 16 4.25 3.30 16.87
N ILE A 17 5.56 3.12 16.71
CA ILE A 17 6.30 3.48 15.49
C ILE A 17 6.03 2.48 14.35
N GLY A 18 5.95 2.99 13.12
CA GLY A 18 5.75 2.18 11.92
C GLY A 18 6.94 1.29 11.59
N SER A 19 6.67 0.05 11.20
CA SER A 19 7.67 -0.94 10.79
C SER A 19 7.06 -1.91 9.78
N GLY A 20 7.62 -1.96 8.57
CA GLY A 20 7.15 -2.89 7.53
C GLY A 20 7.24 -4.35 7.97
N SER A 21 8.23 -4.73 8.79
CA SER A 21 8.33 -6.10 9.31
C SER A 21 7.26 -6.41 10.36
N LYS A 22 6.90 -5.47 11.25
CA LYS A 22 5.78 -5.66 12.19
C LYS A 22 4.45 -5.73 11.44
N LEU A 23 4.27 -4.86 10.45
CA LEU A 23 3.09 -4.88 9.59
C LEU A 23 2.96 -6.21 8.84
N ALA A 24 4.03 -6.69 8.21
CA ALA A 24 4.03 -7.98 7.50
C ALA A 24 3.58 -9.13 8.41
N LYS A 25 4.07 -9.18 9.67
CA LYS A 25 3.66 -10.18 10.66
C LYS A 25 2.18 -10.05 11.04
N ALA A 26 1.70 -8.83 11.24
CA ALA A 26 0.28 -8.59 11.55
C ALA A 26 -0.63 -9.03 10.41
N ILE A 27 -0.27 -8.74 9.16
CA ILE A 27 -0.99 -9.19 7.97
C ILE A 27 -0.97 -10.73 7.87
N ALA A 28 0.20 -11.35 8.02
CA ALA A 28 0.34 -12.81 7.99
C ALA A 28 -0.57 -13.51 9.01
N LYS A 29 -0.61 -12.97 10.24
CA LYS A 29 -1.51 -13.46 11.29
C LYS A 29 -2.98 -13.31 10.92
N ASN A 30 -3.34 -12.24 10.20
CA ASN A 30 -4.72 -11.95 9.83
C ASN A 30 -5.28 -12.86 8.72
N LYS A 31 -4.47 -13.25 7.72
CA LYS A 31 -4.99 -13.93 6.51
C LYS A 31 -4.26 -15.20 6.06
N TRP A 32 -3.08 -15.51 6.60
CA TRP A 32 -2.25 -16.62 6.10
C TRP A 32 -1.73 -17.54 7.19
N SER A 33 -2.52 -17.73 8.25
CA SER A 33 -2.17 -18.59 9.38
C SER A 33 -0.81 -18.24 9.99
N SER A 34 -0.47 -16.95 10.02
CA SER A 34 0.82 -16.42 10.49
C SER A 34 2.04 -16.80 9.65
N ASP A 35 1.86 -17.37 8.45
CA ASP A 35 2.95 -17.77 7.56
C ASP A 35 2.75 -17.18 6.15
N LEU A 36 3.59 -16.20 5.78
CA LEU A 36 3.58 -15.59 4.46
C LEU A 36 3.91 -16.58 3.33
N LYS A 37 4.47 -17.76 3.62
CA LYS A 37 4.65 -18.83 2.63
C LYS A 37 3.32 -19.31 2.04
N ASN A 38 2.20 -19.04 2.70
CA ASN A 38 0.86 -19.31 2.19
C ASN A 38 0.31 -18.21 1.25
N HIS A 39 1.02 -17.09 1.11
CA HIS A 39 0.63 -16.02 0.20
C HIS A 39 0.62 -16.50 -1.26
N PRO A 40 -0.41 -16.19 -2.07
CA PRO A 40 -0.50 -16.64 -3.47
C PRO A 40 0.67 -16.22 -4.36
N TRP A 41 1.31 -15.10 -4.02
CA TRP A 41 2.50 -14.54 -4.66
C TRP A 41 3.83 -14.80 -3.94
N TYR A 42 3.88 -15.69 -2.92
CA TYR A 42 5.16 -16.05 -2.31
C TYR A 42 6.03 -16.81 -3.32
N ASP A 43 7.21 -16.30 -3.61
CA ASP A 43 8.20 -16.92 -4.49
C ASP A 43 9.26 -17.64 -3.65
N SER A 44 9.28 -18.97 -3.75
CA SER A 44 10.21 -19.84 -3.02
C SER A 44 11.66 -19.73 -3.50
N LYS A 45 11.93 -19.04 -4.61
CA LYS A 45 13.30 -18.70 -4.99
C LYS A 45 13.98 -17.78 -3.99
N TYR A 46 13.19 -16.99 -3.25
CA TYR A 46 13.70 -16.19 -2.15
C TYR A 46 13.53 -16.99 -0.85
N ASP A 47 14.60 -17.63 -0.39
CA ASP A 47 14.59 -18.39 0.88
C ASP A 47 14.57 -17.46 2.10
N THR A 48 13.44 -16.77 2.27
CA THR A 48 13.20 -15.79 3.33
C THR A 48 11.77 -15.92 3.85
N GLU A 49 11.49 -15.39 5.05
CA GLU A 49 10.13 -15.37 5.60
C GLU A 49 9.12 -14.68 4.66
N LYS A 50 9.55 -13.70 3.86
CA LYS A 50 8.67 -12.90 3.02
C LYS A 50 8.59 -13.39 1.56
N GLY A 51 9.53 -14.22 1.09
CA GLY A 51 9.48 -14.84 -0.24
C GLY A 51 9.32 -13.85 -1.39
N GLY A 52 10.08 -12.74 -1.38
CA GLY A 52 9.96 -11.70 -2.39
C GLY A 52 8.73 -10.81 -2.25
N LEU A 53 8.12 -10.75 -1.08
CA LEU A 53 7.04 -9.82 -0.74
C LEU A 53 7.53 -8.71 0.21
N GLN A 54 6.89 -7.54 0.13
CA GLN A 54 7.06 -6.45 1.07
C GLN A 54 5.71 -5.92 1.53
N ALA A 55 5.63 -5.55 2.81
CA ALA A 55 4.43 -4.92 3.37
C ALA A 55 4.49 -3.43 3.12
N HIS A 56 3.39 -2.88 2.63
CA HIS A 56 3.20 -1.45 2.44
C HIS A 56 2.15 -0.92 3.42
N HIS A 57 2.48 0.14 4.16
CA HIS A 57 1.50 0.88 4.96
C HIS A 57 0.59 1.69 4.03
N ILE A 58 -0.70 1.37 3.99
CA ILE A 58 -1.69 2.06 3.16
C ILE A 58 -1.81 3.53 3.59
N ILE A 59 -2.18 3.78 4.85
CA ILE A 59 -2.00 5.11 5.44
C ILE A 59 -0.56 5.18 5.92
N THR A 60 0.27 5.84 5.13
CA THR A 60 1.72 5.87 5.30
C THR A 60 2.13 6.45 6.65
N THR A 61 3.32 6.08 7.12
CA THR A 61 3.98 6.71 8.27
C THR A 61 3.98 8.23 8.13
N ASP A 62 4.32 8.72 6.94
CA ASP A 62 4.46 10.15 6.62
C ASP A 62 3.12 10.90 6.67
N SER A 63 2.02 10.22 6.32
CA SER A 63 0.67 10.76 6.47
C SER A 63 0.26 10.95 7.94
N LEU A 64 0.92 10.23 8.84
CA LEU A 64 0.63 10.17 10.28
C LEU A 64 1.81 10.62 11.17
N ASP A 65 2.78 11.38 10.62
CA ASP A 65 4.02 11.75 11.32
C ASP A 65 4.02 13.15 11.98
N GLY A 66 3.01 13.97 11.70
CA GLY A 66 2.89 15.31 12.31
C GLY A 66 2.64 15.26 13.82
N ARG A 67 3.04 16.34 14.54
CA ARG A 67 2.88 16.46 16.01
C ARG A 67 1.49 16.04 16.49
N LEU A 68 0.43 16.58 15.87
CA LEU A 68 -0.95 16.27 16.24
C LEU A 68 -1.31 14.81 15.95
N TRP A 69 -0.88 14.24 14.82
CA TRP A 69 -1.11 12.83 14.51
C TRP A 69 -0.43 11.90 15.52
N LYS A 70 0.79 12.22 15.94
CA LYS A 70 1.50 11.48 16.99
C LYS A 70 0.71 11.51 18.31
N LEU A 71 0.22 12.68 18.71
CA LEU A 71 -0.62 12.85 19.91
C LEU A 71 -1.93 12.06 19.82
N TRP A 72 -2.67 12.16 18.71
CA TRP A 72 -3.94 11.44 18.55
C TRP A 72 -3.74 9.94 18.48
N ARG A 73 -2.70 9.47 17.79
CA ARG A 73 -2.39 8.03 17.75
C ARG A 73 -2.02 7.47 19.10
N ALA A 74 -1.27 8.21 19.90
CA ALA A 74 -1.02 7.85 21.29
C ALA A 74 -2.34 7.83 22.07
N ALA A 75 -3.05 8.96 22.15
CA ALA A 75 -4.28 9.10 22.94
C ALA A 75 -5.39 8.09 22.59
N TYR A 76 -5.50 7.72 21.32
CA TYR A 76 -6.50 6.77 20.83
C TYR A 76 -5.91 5.37 20.55
N GLU A 77 -4.68 5.12 20.98
CA GLU A 77 -4.01 3.82 20.96
C GLU A 77 -3.99 3.16 19.57
N TYR A 78 -3.80 3.97 18.53
CA TYR A 78 -3.74 3.50 17.16
C TYR A 78 -2.40 2.86 16.84
N ASP A 79 -2.42 1.55 16.62
CA ASP A 79 -1.28 0.81 16.07
C ASP A 79 -1.20 1.01 14.55
N ILE A 80 -0.18 1.73 14.08
CA ILE A 80 0.03 1.90 12.64
C ILE A 80 0.42 0.59 11.92
N ASN A 81 0.93 -0.42 12.64
CA ASN A 81 1.36 -1.72 12.11
C ASN A 81 0.24 -2.78 12.08
N ARG A 82 -0.98 -2.41 12.45
CA ARG A 82 -2.12 -3.32 12.37
C ARG A 82 -2.39 -3.77 10.93
N ALA A 83 -2.84 -5.02 10.79
CA ALA A 83 -3.06 -5.65 9.49
C ALA A 83 -3.89 -4.79 8.53
N LYS A 84 -5.02 -4.25 9.00
CA LYS A 84 -5.93 -3.44 8.18
C LYS A 84 -5.35 -2.11 7.68
N ASN A 85 -4.17 -1.69 8.13
CA ASN A 85 -3.43 -0.55 7.57
C ASN A 85 -2.33 -0.99 6.58
N GLY A 86 -2.33 -2.23 6.12
CA GLY A 86 -1.34 -2.69 5.16
C GLY A 86 -1.83 -3.69 4.13
N VAL A 87 -0.99 -3.84 3.12
CA VAL A 87 -1.09 -4.84 2.05
C VAL A 87 0.28 -5.48 1.82
N MET A 88 0.30 -6.72 1.32
CA MET A 88 1.52 -7.35 0.82
C MET A 88 1.63 -7.17 -0.70
N LEU A 89 2.80 -6.77 -1.16
CA LEU A 89 3.08 -6.53 -2.57
C LEU A 89 4.36 -7.24 -3.00
N PRO A 90 4.47 -7.67 -4.28
CA PRO A 90 5.70 -8.21 -4.81
C PRO A 90 6.83 -7.17 -4.78
N SER A 91 8.03 -7.59 -4.38
CA SER A 91 9.26 -6.82 -4.59
C SER A 91 9.99 -7.21 -5.88
N SER A 92 9.55 -8.26 -6.56
CA SER A 92 10.05 -8.62 -7.89
C SER A 92 9.21 -7.93 -8.96
N THR A 93 9.87 -7.20 -9.86
CA THR A 93 9.22 -6.55 -11.02
C THR A 93 8.58 -7.58 -11.94
N ARG A 94 9.20 -8.76 -12.12
CA ARG A 94 8.63 -9.82 -12.97
C ARG A 94 7.39 -10.44 -12.36
N ILE A 95 7.36 -10.63 -11.03
CA ILE A 95 6.16 -11.09 -10.33
C ILE A 95 5.06 -10.05 -10.46
N ALA A 96 5.34 -8.79 -10.10
CA ALA A 96 4.37 -7.69 -10.24
C ALA A 96 3.82 -7.56 -11.67
N CYS A 97 4.68 -7.75 -12.68
CA CYS A 97 4.29 -7.77 -14.09
C CYS A 97 3.41 -8.97 -14.46
N GLN A 98 3.66 -10.14 -13.89
CA GLN A 98 2.84 -11.34 -14.15
C GLN A 98 1.48 -11.28 -13.45
N VAL A 99 1.43 -10.74 -12.24
CA VAL A 99 0.21 -10.68 -11.43
C VAL A 99 -0.52 -9.34 -11.56
N GLU A 100 -0.05 -8.48 -12.46
CA GLU A 100 -0.67 -7.20 -12.83
C GLU A 100 -0.97 -6.31 -11.62
N THR A 101 -0.01 -6.19 -10.71
CA THR A 101 -0.16 -5.46 -9.45
C THR A 101 1.02 -4.53 -9.17
N HIS A 102 0.87 -3.69 -8.16
CA HIS A 102 1.92 -2.76 -7.73
C HIS A 102 3.19 -3.48 -7.30
N VAL A 103 4.34 -2.98 -7.74
CA VAL A 103 5.65 -3.41 -7.22
C VAL A 103 6.05 -2.54 -6.02
N HIS A 104 6.61 -3.16 -4.98
CA HIS A 104 7.13 -2.46 -3.81
C HIS A 104 8.63 -2.75 -3.65
N ARG A 105 9.47 -1.78 -4.05
CA ARG A 105 10.95 -1.87 -4.00
C ARG A 105 11.64 -0.65 -3.43
N SER A 106 10.89 0.39 -3.10
CA SER A 106 11.43 1.69 -2.75
C SER A 106 10.60 2.36 -1.67
N ASN A 107 11.12 3.51 -1.22
CA ASN A 107 10.49 4.34 -0.21
C ASN A 107 9.20 4.97 -0.78
N HIS A 108 8.21 5.18 0.11
CA HIS A 108 6.82 5.49 -0.22
C HIS A 108 6.55 6.91 -0.75
N ASN A 109 7.56 7.64 -1.23
CA ASN A 109 7.44 9.08 -1.52
C ASN A 109 7.25 9.42 -3.00
N ARG A 110 7.20 8.42 -3.89
CA ARG A 110 7.08 8.64 -5.34
C ARG A 110 5.76 8.14 -5.94
N GLY A 111 4.82 7.67 -5.13
CA GLY A 111 3.50 7.30 -5.63
C GLY A 111 2.73 8.50 -6.21
N LEU A 112 1.95 8.27 -7.26
CA LEU A 112 1.17 9.29 -7.97
C LEU A 112 -0.33 9.04 -7.86
N ASP A 113 -1.10 10.13 -7.92
CA ASP A 113 -2.55 10.15 -8.07
C ASP A 113 -2.90 10.40 -9.55
N TYR A 114 -3.45 9.39 -10.21
CA TYR A 114 -3.84 9.39 -11.62
C TYR A 114 -5.34 9.64 -11.83
N GLU A 115 -6.12 10.00 -10.81
CA GLU A 115 -7.58 10.14 -10.94
C GLU A 115 -8.01 11.07 -12.08
N THR A 116 -7.23 12.11 -12.36
CA THR A 116 -7.52 13.09 -13.42
C THR A 116 -7.16 12.63 -14.83
N VAL A 117 -6.33 11.59 -14.97
CA VAL A 117 -5.77 11.15 -16.26
C VAL A 117 -6.06 9.69 -16.60
N VAL A 118 -6.51 8.91 -15.63
CA VAL A 118 -6.79 7.48 -15.80
C VAL A 118 -7.77 7.19 -16.92
N SER A 119 -8.82 8.01 -17.10
CA SER A 119 -9.80 7.82 -18.17
C SER A 119 -9.22 8.10 -19.56
N LYS A 120 -8.26 9.02 -19.65
CA LYS A 120 -7.55 9.38 -20.89
C LYS A 120 -6.65 8.22 -21.37
N TYR A 121 -6.00 7.51 -20.46
CA TYR A 121 -5.02 6.48 -20.81
C TYR A 121 -5.53 5.05 -20.64
N TRP A 122 -6.22 4.75 -19.55
CA TRP A 122 -6.73 3.41 -19.24
C TRP A 122 -8.24 3.27 -19.42
N GLY A 123 -8.91 4.31 -19.92
CA GLY A 123 -10.33 4.24 -20.30
C GLY A 123 -10.53 3.59 -21.68
N GLY A 124 -11.76 3.14 -21.92
CA GLY A 124 -12.20 2.62 -23.22
C GLY A 124 -11.66 1.23 -23.58
N SER A 125 -11.80 0.86 -24.85
CA SER A 125 -11.51 -0.49 -25.34
C SER A 125 -10.02 -0.75 -25.64
N SER A 126 -9.17 0.27 -25.57
CA SER A 126 -7.75 0.17 -25.96
C SER A 126 -6.86 0.99 -25.01
N PRO A 127 -6.62 0.49 -23.79
CA PRO A 127 -5.79 1.18 -22.80
C PRO A 127 -4.35 1.35 -23.31
N GLN A 128 -3.80 2.54 -23.09
CA GLN A 128 -2.45 2.94 -23.45
C GLN A 128 -1.57 3.12 -22.21
N PRO A 129 -0.24 2.94 -22.34
CA PRO A 129 0.69 3.32 -21.28
C PRO A 129 0.59 4.83 -21.00
N ILE A 130 0.63 5.19 -19.71
CA ILE A 130 0.78 6.59 -19.31
C ILE A 130 2.25 6.98 -19.52
N PRO A 131 2.56 8.05 -20.27
CA PRO A 131 3.93 8.47 -20.53
C PRO A 131 4.56 9.15 -19.29
N ASP A 132 5.89 9.31 -19.31
CA ASP A 132 6.62 9.84 -18.15
C ASP A 132 6.46 11.36 -17.97
N ASP A 133 6.22 12.11 -19.05
CA ASP A 133 5.91 13.54 -19.05
C ASP A 133 4.58 13.84 -18.33
N GLU A 134 3.55 13.02 -18.54
CA GLU A 134 2.30 13.10 -17.77
C GLU A 134 2.56 12.85 -16.27
N CYS A 135 3.52 11.99 -15.91
CA CYS A 135 3.90 11.81 -14.51
C CYS A 135 4.60 13.05 -13.93
N ASP A 136 5.44 13.72 -14.72
CA ASP A 136 6.09 14.96 -14.32
C ASP A 136 5.08 16.09 -14.10
N GLU A 137 4.06 16.16 -14.94
CA GLU A 137 2.96 17.10 -14.78
C GLU A 137 2.11 16.81 -13.53
N LEU A 138 1.81 15.54 -13.24
CA LEU A 138 1.13 15.20 -11.97
C LEU A 138 1.97 15.59 -10.75
N TYR A 139 3.30 15.47 -10.81
CA TYR A 139 4.16 15.97 -9.74
C TYR A 139 4.14 17.49 -9.64
N SER A 140 4.16 18.22 -10.76
CA SER A 140 4.11 19.70 -10.78
C SER A 140 2.82 20.21 -10.13
N GLN A 141 1.72 19.47 -10.29
CA GLN A 141 0.42 19.74 -9.68
C GLN A 141 0.26 19.18 -8.24
N GLU A 142 1.32 18.62 -7.66
CA GLU A 142 1.31 17.94 -6.36
C GLU A 142 0.31 16.76 -6.23
N LEU A 143 -0.10 16.15 -7.35
CA LEU A 143 -1.01 14.99 -7.42
C LEU A 143 -0.24 13.70 -7.09
N THR A 144 0.13 13.58 -5.82
CA THR A 144 0.88 12.44 -5.28
C THR A 144 -0.01 11.56 -4.41
N TYR A 145 0.35 10.27 -4.35
CA TYR A 145 -0.26 9.31 -3.41
C TYR A 145 -0.29 9.86 -1.98
N LEU A 146 0.82 10.44 -1.52
CA LEU A 146 0.92 10.99 -0.16
C LEU A 146 -0.08 12.14 0.08
N LYS A 147 -0.24 13.05 -0.90
CA LYS A 147 -1.20 14.15 -0.81
C LYS A 147 -2.64 13.64 -0.88
N GLY A 148 -2.92 12.67 -1.76
CA GLY A 148 -4.20 11.97 -1.84
C GLY A 148 -4.60 11.31 -0.51
N VAL A 149 -3.68 10.53 0.10
CA VAL A 149 -3.91 9.91 1.42
C VAL A 149 -4.20 10.96 2.49
N LYS A 150 -3.40 12.04 2.56
CA LYS A 150 -3.63 13.15 3.52
C LYS A 150 -5.00 13.81 3.33
N LYS A 151 -5.43 14.02 2.08
CA LYS A 151 -6.77 14.53 1.74
C LYS A 151 -7.86 13.58 2.22
N GLN A 152 -7.70 12.28 2.00
CA GLN A 152 -8.68 11.26 2.37
C GLN A 152 -8.86 11.12 3.89
N ILE A 153 -7.80 11.32 4.68
CA ILE A 153 -7.88 11.28 6.15
C ILE A 153 -8.16 12.66 6.79
N SER A 154 -8.37 13.71 6.00
CA SER A 154 -8.58 15.08 6.50
C SER A 154 -9.79 15.20 7.44
N GLN A 155 -10.90 14.53 7.14
CA GLN A 155 -12.08 14.51 8.01
C GLN A 155 -11.82 13.80 9.34
N ILE A 156 -10.93 12.80 9.36
CA ILE A 156 -10.51 12.11 10.59
C ILE A 156 -9.71 13.07 11.46
N LYS A 157 -8.79 13.84 10.84
CA LYS A 157 -8.05 14.93 11.49
C LYS A 157 -9.02 15.96 12.11
N THR A 158 -9.97 16.47 11.34
CA THR A 158 -10.97 17.44 11.86
C THR A 158 -11.79 16.88 13.03
N LYS A 159 -12.21 15.61 12.97
CA LYS A 159 -12.89 14.95 14.10
C LYS A 159 -12.00 14.88 15.34
N ALA A 160 -10.71 14.59 15.18
CA ALA A 160 -9.76 14.53 16.29
C ALA A 160 -9.49 15.91 16.91
N GLU A 161 -9.37 16.96 16.10
CA GLU A 161 -9.24 18.36 16.55
C GLU A 161 -10.47 18.81 17.36
N LYS A 162 -11.67 18.42 16.92
CA LYS A 162 -12.93 18.69 17.62
C LYS A 162 -13.18 17.77 18.83
N LYS A 163 -12.16 17.02 19.28
CA LYS A 163 -12.23 16.08 20.43
C LYS A 163 -13.34 15.02 20.30
N TYR A 164 -13.80 14.71 19.08
CA TYR A 164 -14.90 13.76 18.84
C TYR A 164 -14.61 12.38 19.44
N TYR A 165 -13.35 11.92 19.34
CA TYR A 165 -12.90 10.61 19.81
C TYR A 165 -12.53 10.57 21.30
N CYS A 166 -12.47 11.73 21.99
CA CYS A 166 -12.23 11.78 23.43
C CYS A 166 -13.40 11.21 24.24
N LYS A 167 -14.61 11.17 23.66
CA LYS A 167 -15.76 10.49 24.27
C LYS A 167 -15.49 8.99 24.32
N THR A 168 -15.67 8.35 25.47
CA THR A 168 -15.41 6.91 25.66
C THR A 168 -16.12 6.04 24.62
N THR A 169 -17.37 6.40 24.28
CA THR A 169 -18.18 5.71 23.26
C THR A 169 -17.63 5.85 21.83
N HIS A 170 -16.68 6.75 21.60
CA HIS A 170 -16.12 7.07 20.30
C HIS A 170 -14.64 6.74 20.15
N LYS A 171 -13.93 6.35 21.22
CA LYS A 171 -12.48 6.08 21.17
C LYS A 171 -12.12 5.07 20.08
N SER A 172 -12.87 3.97 19.98
CA SER A 172 -12.67 2.94 18.94
C SER A 172 -12.96 3.44 17.52
N LYS A 173 -13.79 4.49 17.35
CA LYS A 173 -14.12 5.06 16.03
C LYS A 173 -12.91 5.68 15.34
N PHE A 174 -11.88 6.11 16.09
CA PHE A 174 -10.65 6.63 15.47
C PHE A 174 -10.00 5.57 14.59
N THR A 175 -9.81 4.37 15.14
CA THR A 175 -9.28 3.20 14.44
C THR A 175 -10.21 2.74 13.33
N THR A 176 -11.53 2.68 13.57
CA THR A 176 -12.50 2.27 12.54
C THR A 176 -12.56 3.23 11.35
N HIS A 177 -12.44 4.54 11.56
CA HIS A 177 -12.40 5.48 10.44
C HIS A 177 -11.09 5.37 9.65
N LEU A 178 -9.95 5.14 10.31
CA LEU A 178 -8.68 4.88 9.63
C LEU A 178 -8.72 3.55 8.85
N ASP A 179 -9.38 2.52 9.39
CA ASP A 179 -9.68 1.26 8.66
C ASP A 179 -10.44 1.51 7.37
N LEU A 180 -11.53 2.26 7.48
CA LEU A 180 -12.38 2.57 6.34
C LEU A 180 -11.61 3.37 5.29
N ALA A 181 -10.83 4.36 5.72
CA ALA A 181 -9.96 5.11 4.83
C ALA A 181 -8.94 4.21 4.13
N ALA A 182 -8.26 3.32 4.86
CA ALA A 182 -7.32 2.36 4.27
C ALA A 182 -7.99 1.43 3.25
N SER A 183 -9.17 0.90 3.55
CA SER A 183 -9.94 0.07 2.61
C SER A 183 -10.29 0.83 1.33
N ASN A 184 -10.72 2.09 1.45
CA ASN A 184 -11.03 2.93 0.30
C ASN A 184 -9.79 3.26 -0.54
N ILE A 185 -8.62 3.47 0.09
CA ILE A 185 -7.35 3.66 -0.63
C ILE A 185 -6.97 2.38 -1.38
N VAL A 186 -7.16 1.21 -0.78
CA VAL A 186 -6.88 -0.08 -1.45
C VAL A 186 -7.73 -0.25 -2.71
N ASN A 187 -8.98 0.23 -2.72
CA ASN A 187 -9.79 0.25 -3.95
C ASN A 187 -9.11 1.11 -5.03
N LYS A 188 -8.64 2.31 -4.68
CA LYS A 188 -7.88 3.17 -5.61
C LYS A 188 -6.59 2.52 -6.11
N LEU A 189 -5.93 1.70 -5.29
CA LEU A 189 -4.76 0.92 -5.73
C LEU A 189 -5.16 -0.21 -6.68
N ASN A 190 -6.24 -0.94 -6.41
CA ASN A 190 -6.72 -2.01 -7.30
C ASN A 190 -7.10 -1.48 -8.68
N ASP A 191 -7.74 -0.31 -8.73
CA ASP A 191 -8.15 0.36 -9.96
C ASP A 191 -6.99 1.16 -10.61
N PHE A 192 -5.81 1.12 -10.00
CA PHE A 192 -4.63 1.90 -10.35
C PHE A 192 -4.83 3.42 -10.43
N TYR A 193 -5.97 3.94 -9.95
CA TYR A 193 -6.16 5.37 -9.73
C TYR A 193 -4.99 5.95 -8.96
N TRP A 194 -4.49 5.25 -7.94
CA TRP A 194 -3.26 5.61 -7.26
C TRP A 194 -2.20 4.53 -7.44
N THR A 195 -0.94 4.97 -7.43
CA THR A 195 0.24 4.08 -7.39
C THR A 195 1.10 4.39 -6.17
N ILE A 196 1.83 3.39 -5.69
CA ILE A 196 2.75 3.56 -4.55
C ILE A 196 4.18 3.93 -4.96
N SER A 197 4.47 3.89 -6.27
CA SER A 197 5.76 4.26 -6.87
C SER A 197 5.54 4.96 -8.21
N ARG A 198 6.52 5.76 -8.64
CA ARG A 198 6.47 6.51 -9.91
C ARG A 198 6.23 5.61 -11.13
N TYR A 199 6.85 4.44 -11.15
CA TYR A 199 6.78 3.49 -12.26
C TYR A 199 5.72 2.39 -12.02
N GLY A 200 4.93 2.51 -10.95
CA GLY A 200 3.83 1.59 -10.63
C GLY A 200 2.79 1.52 -11.76
N LYS A 201 2.59 2.62 -12.49
CA LYS A 201 1.70 2.71 -13.65
C LYS A 201 1.98 1.66 -14.73
N ASP A 202 3.23 1.22 -14.86
CA ASP A 202 3.62 0.25 -15.89
C ASP A 202 3.04 -1.14 -15.61
N TYR A 203 2.66 -1.42 -14.35
CA TYR A 203 2.13 -2.71 -13.92
C TYR A 203 0.60 -2.78 -13.96
N ALA A 204 -0.09 -1.67 -14.25
CA ALA A 204 -1.54 -1.65 -14.45
C ALA A 204 -1.95 -2.67 -15.52
N PRO A 205 -3.07 -3.41 -15.37
CA PRO A 205 -3.50 -4.45 -16.32
C PRO A 205 -3.52 -3.97 -17.79
N GLY A 206 -3.88 -2.71 -18.04
CA GLY A 206 -3.90 -2.12 -19.37
C GLY A 206 -2.52 -1.78 -19.97
N SER A 207 -1.46 -1.73 -19.16
CA SER A 207 -0.14 -1.32 -19.61
C SER A 207 0.68 -2.48 -20.18
N LYS A 208 1.18 -2.29 -21.40
CA LYS A 208 2.07 -3.25 -22.09
C LYS A 208 3.53 -3.17 -21.63
N ILE A 209 3.91 -2.13 -20.90
CA ILE A 209 5.30 -1.95 -20.41
C ILE A 209 5.64 -3.01 -19.35
N GLY A 210 4.84 -3.12 -18.28
CA GLY A 210 5.10 -4.07 -17.20
C GLY A 210 6.49 -3.88 -16.59
N CYS A 211 7.30 -4.93 -16.57
CA CYS A 211 8.70 -4.86 -16.12
C CYS A 211 9.69 -4.40 -17.21
N GLY A 212 9.24 -4.09 -18.43
CA GLY A 212 10.10 -3.70 -19.56
C GLY A 212 11.14 -4.74 -19.94
N GLY A 213 10.83 -6.04 -19.73
CA GLY A 213 11.78 -7.15 -19.91
C GLY A 213 12.89 -7.24 -18.85
N GLY A 214 12.97 -6.29 -17.91
CA GLY A 214 14.05 -6.18 -16.95
C GLY A 214 13.64 -6.32 -15.47
N ASN A 215 14.61 -6.01 -14.60
CA ASN A 215 14.49 -6.06 -13.15
C ASN A 215 14.82 -4.70 -12.48
N ILE A 216 14.76 -3.60 -13.23
CA ILE A 216 15.05 -2.24 -12.75
C ILE A 216 13.71 -1.53 -12.49
N GLU A 217 13.65 -0.77 -11.40
CA GLU A 217 12.48 0.05 -11.03
C GLU A 217 12.96 1.47 -10.69
N SER A 218 13.52 2.14 -11.69
CA SER A 218 14.00 3.53 -11.62
C SER A 218 13.84 4.21 -12.99
N ASP A 219 14.34 5.43 -13.12
CA ASP A 219 14.53 6.17 -14.38
C ASP A 219 15.23 5.38 -15.49
N LYS A 220 16.09 4.42 -15.12
CA LYS A 220 16.80 3.54 -16.05
C LYS A 220 15.97 2.36 -16.55
N LYS A 221 14.73 2.18 -16.06
CA LYS A 221 13.87 1.08 -16.48
C LYS A 221 13.42 1.30 -17.92
N SER A 222 13.63 0.30 -18.77
CA SER A 222 13.17 0.27 -20.16
C SER A 222 11.68 0.58 -20.26
N ARG A 223 11.33 1.42 -21.24
CA ARG A 223 9.95 1.74 -21.61
C ARG A 223 9.40 0.79 -22.69
N GLU A 224 10.19 -0.18 -23.14
CA GLU A 224 9.73 -1.18 -24.09
C GLU A 224 8.61 -2.04 -23.50
N CYS A 225 7.74 -2.52 -24.38
CA CYS A 225 6.68 -3.44 -23.97
C CYS A 225 7.28 -4.77 -23.53
N CYS A 226 6.88 -5.26 -22.36
CA CYS A 226 7.31 -6.57 -21.90
C CYS A 226 6.70 -7.67 -22.81
N PRO A 227 7.49 -8.61 -23.34
CA PRO A 227 6.99 -9.71 -24.16
C PRO A 227 5.87 -10.54 -23.51
N HIS A 228 5.91 -10.67 -22.17
CA HIS A 228 4.83 -11.29 -21.42
C HIS A 228 3.50 -10.55 -21.60
N ARG A 229 3.51 -9.22 -21.49
CA ARG A 229 2.31 -8.36 -21.59
C ARG A 229 1.78 -8.23 -23.02
N LEU A 230 2.66 -8.46 -24.00
CA LEU A 230 2.33 -8.60 -25.42
C LEU A 230 1.82 -10.00 -25.79
N ASN A 231 1.79 -10.96 -24.86
CA ASN A 231 1.42 -12.35 -25.12
C ASN A 231 2.29 -13.02 -26.21
N ILE A 232 3.57 -12.61 -26.35
CA ILE A 232 4.49 -13.24 -27.31
C ILE A 232 4.73 -14.70 -26.89
N PRO A 233 4.52 -15.69 -27.78
CA PRO A 233 4.80 -17.09 -27.50
C PRO A 233 6.24 -17.31 -27.01
N ASN A 234 6.45 -18.22 -26.05
CA ASN A 234 7.77 -18.55 -25.46
C ASN A 234 8.46 -17.47 -24.61
N TYR A 235 7.94 -16.23 -24.56
CA TYR A 235 8.47 -15.15 -23.72
C TYR A 235 7.56 -14.78 -22.55
N GLN A 236 6.65 -15.68 -22.18
CA GLN A 236 5.71 -15.49 -21.09
C GLN A 236 6.38 -15.64 -19.72
N HIS A 237 5.96 -14.82 -18.76
CA HIS A 237 6.25 -15.09 -17.37
C HIS A 237 5.47 -16.33 -16.91
N THR A 238 6.18 -17.32 -16.36
CA THR A 238 5.62 -18.57 -15.85
C THR A 238 6.01 -18.81 -14.40
N ILE A 239 6.15 -17.71 -13.63
CA ILE A 239 6.57 -17.73 -12.24
C ILE A 239 5.51 -18.44 -11.41
N ARG A 240 5.96 -19.41 -10.61
CA ARG A 240 5.13 -20.24 -9.75
C ARG A 240 5.34 -19.87 -8.30
N ASN A 241 4.27 -19.96 -7.51
CA ASN A 241 4.37 -19.82 -6.07
C ASN A 241 4.93 -21.09 -5.41
N LYS A 242 5.10 -21.05 -4.08
CA LYS A 242 5.59 -22.18 -3.30
C LYS A 242 4.81 -23.49 -3.51
N LYS A 243 3.53 -23.42 -3.87
CA LYS A 243 2.67 -24.59 -4.13
C LYS A 243 2.78 -25.09 -5.58
N GLY A 244 3.75 -24.60 -6.35
CA GLY A 244 3.95 -24.95 -7.76
C GLY A 244 2.89 -24.37 -8.71
N LYS A 245 1.99 -23.49 -8.24
CA LYS A 245 0.94 -22.89 -9.08
C LYS A 245 1.45 -21.62 -9.73
N ILE A 246 1.18 -21.42 -11.03
CA ILE A 246 1.48 -20.16 -11.72
C ILE A 246 0.76 -19.02 -10.98
N MET A 247 1.50 -17.99 -10.60
CA MET A 247 0.92 -16.85 -9.88
C MET A 247 -0.06 -16.10 -10.78
N LYS A 248 -1.20 -15.70 -10.23
CA LYS A 248 -2.28 -15.01 -10.93
C LYS A 248 -2.62 -13.69 -10.23
N PRO A 249 -3.22 -12.72 -10.96
CA PRO A 249 -3.75 -11.50 -10.35
C PRO A 249 -4.76 -11.83 -9.24
N ILE A 250 -4.70 -11.04 -8.17
CA ILE A 250 -5.71 -11.01 -7.10
C ILE A 250 -5.92 -9.56 -6.68
N ASN A 251 -7.14 -9.22 -6.27
CA ASN A 251 -7.41 -7.90 -5.71
C ASN A 251 -6.75 -7.76 -4.33
N LEU A 252 -6.06 -6.65 -4.13
CA LEU A 252 -5.55 -6.22 -2.84
C LEU A 252 -6.73 -6.03 -1.87
N LYS A 253 -6.51 -6.35 -0.58
CA LYS A 253 -7.47 -6.07 0.49
C LYS A 253 -6.72 -5.48 1.68
N ALA A 254 -7.30 -4.57 2.43
CA ALA A 254 -6.69 -4.13 3.68
C ALA A 254 -6.54 -5.31 4.66
N GLY A 255 -5.32 -5.56 5.15
CA GLY A 255 -5.00 -6.75 5.97
C GLY A 255 -4.95 -8.05 5.18
N SER A 256 -4.86 -7.95 3.85
CA SER A 256 -4.88 -9.07 2.91
C SER A 256 -3.72 -9.98 3.10
#